data_AF-A0A7Y8HHH7-F1
#
_entry.id   AF-A0A7Y8HHH7-F1
#
_cell.length_a   1.000
_cell.length_b   1.000
_cell.length_c   1.000
_cell.angle_alpha   90.00
_cell.angle_beta   90.00
_cell.angle_gamma   90.00
#
_symmetry.space_group_name_H-M   'P 1'
#
loop_
_entity.id
_entity.type
_entity.pdbx_description
1 polymer ?
#
loop_
_entity_poly.entity_id
_entity_poly.type
_entity_poly.pdbx_seq_one_letter_code
_entity_poly.pdbx_strand_id
1 'polypeptide(L)' 'MATIEGLLGARPEPKTLYLLRPPQPGDMGWVVQRHGVIYAEEYQWDEQFEALVAGIVSKFIQKYDPKKERC' A
#
# COMPACT_ATOMS: atom_id res chain seq x y z
N MET A 1 -5.03 21.17 -33.59
CA MET A 1 -4.82 20.77 -32.17
C MET A 1 -5.28 19.34 -31.85
N ALA A 2 -5.65 18.51 -32.84
CA ALA A 2 -6.16 17.14 -32.59
C ALA A 2 -5.08 16.03 -32.60
N THR A 3 -3.84 16.35 -32.98
CA THR A 3 -2.80 15.33 -33.26
C THR A 3 -2.10 14.82 -32.00
N ILE A 4 -2.01 15.64 -30.94
CA ILE A 4 -1.38 15.25 -29.66
C ILE A 4 -2.35 14.44 -28.79
N GLU A 5 -3.65 14.74 -28.86
CA GLU A 5 -4.69 14.01 -28.10
C GLU A 5 -4.78 12.53 -28.53
N GLY A 6 -4.54 12.23 -29.81
CA GLY A 6 -4.51 10.85 -30.32
C GLY A 6 -3.32 10.01 -29.81
N LEU A 7 -2.22 10.66 -29.40
CA LEU A 7 -1.06 10.00 -28.78
C LEU A 7 -1.20 9.87 -27.26
N LEU A 8 -1.96 10.77 -26.63
CA LEU A 8 -2.27 10.75 -25.20
C LEU A 8 -3.48 9.86 -24.85
N GLY A 9 -4.28 9.48 -25.85
CA GLY A 9 -5.37 8.52 -25.70
C GLY A 9 -4.81 7.16 -25.34
N ALA A 10 -4.78 6.84 -24.05
CA ALA A 10 -4.39 5.52 -23.57
C ALA A 10 -5.23 4.47 -24.31
N ARG A 11 -4.55 3.53 -25.00
CA ARG A 11 -5.19 2.34 -25.54
C ARG A 11 -6.01 1.73 -24.40
N PRO A 12 -7.30 1.41 -24.58
CA PRO A 12 -8.10 0.84 -23.50
C PRO A 12 -7.39 -0.41 -23.02
N GLU A 13 -6.77 -0.31 -21.85
CA GLU A 13 -6.13 -1.45 -21.23
C GLU A 13 -7.22 -2.49 -20.97
N PRO A 14 -6.95 -3.79 -21.21
CA PRO A 14 -7.91 -4.82 -20.89
C PRO A 14 -8.37 -4.60 -19.44
N LYS A 15 -9.70 -4.55 -19.23
CA LYS A 15 -10.30 -4.41 -17.90
C LYS A 15 -9.87 -5.59 -17.03
N THR A 16 -8.71 -5.45 -16.40
CA THR A 16 -8.28 -6.37 -15.36
C THR A 16 -9.22 -6.13 -14.19
N LEU A 17 -9.96 -7.16 -13.81
CA LEU A 17 -10.83 -7.11 -12.65
C LEU A 17 -9.96 -7.15 -11.40
N TYR A 18 -9.61 -5.99 -10.87
CA TYR A 18 -8.96 -5.90 -9.56
C TYR A 18 -9.97 -6.20 -8.47
N LEU A 19 -9.63 -7.13 -7.57
CA LEU A 19 -10.44 -7.46 -6.41
C LEU A 19 -9.74 -6.92 -5.16
N LEU A 20 -10.34 -5.90 -4.55
CA LEU A 20 -9.93 -5.38 -3.25
C LEU A 20 -10.41 -6.35 -2.17
N ARG A 21 -9.47 -6.91 -1.42
CA ARG A 21 -9.73 -7.97 -0.43
C ARG A 21 -9.52 -7.45 0.98
N PRO A 22 -10.23 -8.00 1.99
CA PRO A 22 -9.94 -7.67 3.38
C PRO A 22 -8.51 -8.05 3.79
N PRO A 23 -7.93 -7.37 4.79
CA PRO A 23 -6.67 -7.77 5.40
C PRO A 23 -6.75 -9.19 5.96
N GLN A 24 -5.71 -9.98 5.74
CA GLN A 24 -5.52 -11.32 6.26
C GLN A 24 -4.37 -11.36 7.27
N PRO A 25 -4.34 -12.38 8.15
CA PRO A 25 -3.19 -12.61 9.00
C PRO A 25 -1.90 -12.66 8.19
N GLY A 26 -0.90 -11.85 8.57
CA GLY A 26 0.39 -11.76 7.90
C GLY A 26 0.55 -10.55 6.98
N ASP A 27 -0.53 -10.05 6.35
CA ASP A 27 -0.43 -8.91 5.40
C ASP A 27 0.23 -7.69 6.04
N MET A 28 -0.25 -7.35 7.23
CA MET A 28 0.19 -6.20 7.99
C MET A 28 1.60 -6.37 8.58
N GLY A 29 1.98 -7.60 8.93
CA GLY A 29 3.36 -7.92 9.31
C GLY A 29 4.33 -7.75 8.14
N TRP A 30 3.92 -8.16 6.94
CA TRP A 30 4.69 -7.94 5.72
C TRP A 30 4.85 -6.45 5.41
N VAL A 31 3.80 -5.63 5.59
CA VAL A 31 3.88 -4.17 5.39
C VAL A 31 4.92 -3.53 6.33
N VAL A 32 4.90 -3.89 7.62
CA VAL A 32 5.88 -3.40 8.61
C VAL A 32 7.30 -3.78 8.20
N GLN A 33 7.53 -5.05 7.87
CA GLN A 33 8.84 -5.55 7.46
C GLN A 33 9.36 -4.82 6.21
N ARG A 34 8.52 -4.65 5.18
CA ARG A 34 8.94 -3.96 3.95
C ARG A 34 9.31 -2.51 4.21
N HIS A 35 8.59 -1.82 5.10
CA HIS A 35 8.95 -0.47 5.52
C HIS A 35 10.27 -0.46 6.30
N GLY A 36 10.46 -1.37 7.27
CA GLY A 36 11.73 -1.45 8.02
C GLY A 36 12.94 -1.62 7.09
N VAL A 37 12.88 -2.59 6.18
CA VAL A 37 14.00 -2.91 5.27
C VAL A 37 14.28 -1.78 4.28
N ILE A 38 13.26 -1.31 3.53
CA ILE A 38 13.49 -0.30 2.48
C ILE A 38 13.99 1.02 3.10
N TYR A 39 13.42 1.42 4.23
CA TYR A 39 13.81 2.70 4.83
C TYR A 39 15.15 2.63 5.57
N ALA A 40 15.53 1.48 6.10
CA ALA A 40 16.89 1.27 6.58
C ALA A 40 17.90 1.35 5.42
N GLU A 41 17.61 0.72 4.28
CA GLU A 41 18.49 0.71 3.11
C GLU A 41 18.65 2.10 2.48
N GLU A 42 17.55 2.79 2.21
CA GLU A 42 17.55 4.05 1.45
C GLU A 42 17.77 5.29 2.33
N TYR A 43 17.33 5.27 3.59
CA TYR A 43 17.31 6.44 4.46
C TYR A 43 18.11 6.26 5.76
N GLN A 44 18.74 5.10 5.98
CA GLN A 44 19.51 4.78 7.20
C GLN A 44 18.67 4.94 8.47
N TRP A 45 17.36 4.68 8.38
CA TRP A 45 16.48 4.67 9.53
C TRP A 45 16.69 3.39 10.35
N ASP A 46 16.54 3.51 11.66
CA ASP A 46 16.78 2.42 12.61
C ASP A 46 15.48 1.67 12.97
N GLU A 47 15.58 0.72 13.89
CA GLU A 47 14.46 -0.10 14.36
C GLU A 47 13.33 0.70 15.02
N GLN A 48 13.57 1.96 15.42
CA GLN A 48 12.52 2.80 16.00
C GLN A 48 11.46 3.15 14.96
N PHE A 49 11.87 3.31 13.70
CA PHE A 49 10.92 3.50 12.61
C PHE A 49 10.04 2.27 12.40
N GLU A 50 10.63 1.07 12.42
CA GLU A 50 9.86 -0.18 12.32
C GLU A 50 8.85 -0.29 13.48
N ALA A 51 9.27 0.04 14.71
CA ALA A 51 8.39 0.05 15.88
C ALA A 51 7.23 1.06 15.75
N LEU A 52 7.49 2.25 15.18
CA LEU A 52 6.46 3.24 14.89
C LEU A 52 5.42 2.69 13.90
N VAL A 53 5.87 2.12 12.78
CA VAL A 53 5.00 1.55 11.75
C VAL A 53 4.17 0.41 12.35
N ALA A 54 4.78 -0.49 13.12
CA ALA A 54 4.08 -1.55 13.84
C ALA A 54 3.00 -1.00 14.78
N GLY A 55 3.28 0.09 15.49
CA GLY A 55 2.31 0.76 16.36
C GLY A 55 1.11 1.34 15.61
N ILE A 56 1.34 1.93 14.43
CA ILE A 56 0.26 2.44 13.56
C ILE A 56 -0.60 1.29 13.04
N VAL A 57 0.04 0.25 12.51
CA VAL A 57 -0.62 -0.94 11.96
C VAL A 57 -1.45 -1.67 13.02
N SER A 58 -0.93 -1.80 14.25
CA SER A 58 -1.67 -2.38 15.37
C SER A 58 -2.97 -1.60 15.66
N LYS A 59 -2.89 -0.26 15.72
CA LYS A 59 -4.06 0.61 15.93
C LYS A 59 -5.06 0.50 14.77
N PHE A 60 -4.58 0.38 13.54
CA PHE A 60 -5.42 0.19 12.36
C PHE A 60 -6.23 -1.11 12.47
N ILE A 61 -5.59 -2.24 12.73
CA ILE A 61 -6.27 -3.54 12.86
C ILE A 61 -7.27 -3.52 14.03
N GLN A 62 -6.90 -2.95 15.17
CA GLN A 62 -7.78 -2.89 16.35
C GLN A 62 -9.03 -2.04 16.13
N LYS A 63 -8.96 -1.03 15.26
CA LYS A 63 -10.06 -0.10 14.96
C LYS A 63 -10.65 -0.32 13.57
N TYR A 64 -10.40 -1.49 12.98
CA TYR A 64 -10.74 -1.75 11.59
C TYR A 64 -12.24 -1.61 11.32
N ASP A 65 -12.61 -0.73 10.38
CA ASP A 65 -13.99 -0.53 9.94
C ASP A 65 -14.18 -1.06 8.51
N PRO A 66 -14.75 -2.27 8.32
CA PRO A 66 -14.92 -2.88 7.01
C PRO A 66 -15.83 -2.08 6.04
N LYS A 67 -16.56 -1.07 6.55
CA LYS A 67 -17.38 -0.17 5.72
C LYS A 67 -16.59 0.99 5.13
N LYS A 68 -15.47 1.37 5.76
CA LYS A 68 -14.65 2.53 5.37
C LYS A 68 -13.26 2.16 4.90
N GLU A 69 -12.76 1.01 5.34
CA GLU A 69 -11.39 0.57 5.12
C GLU A 69 -11.40 -0.69 4.25
N ARG A 70 -10.71 -0.59 3.11
CA ARG A 70 -10.46 -1.69 2.18
C ARG A 70 -9.05 -1.54 1.64
N CYS A 71 -8.32 -2.65 1.57
CA CYS A 71 -7.02 -2.74 0.93
C CYS A 71 -7.18 -3.22 -0.51
#